data_AF-A0A090S4G8-F1
#
_entry.id   AF-A0A090S4G8-F1
#
_cell.length_a   1.000
_cell.length_b   1.000
_cell.length_c   1.000
_cell.angle_alpha   90.00
_cell.angle_beta   90.00
_cell.angle_gamma   90.00
#
_symmetry.space_group_name_H-M   'P 1'
#
loop_
_entity.id
_entity.type
_entity.pdbx_description
1 polymer ?
#
loop_
_entity_poly.entity_id
_entity_poly.type
_entity_poly.pdbx_seq_one_letter_code
_entity_poly.pdbx_strand_id
1 'polypeptide(L)'
;MLSSTETGVENTINVSATGTNAAWFEDAFTNSTDISTPQDAVIWLGGQGGLKLESSSNTFTGVIDGVDITVSKAQAAGEQPLTLNIGPDQEATKEQVNAFIDAYNTLMSTMDEYTGIGGEDQARGVLASDPTLRSIESQLTSIVRGEYNGMRLSEVGIEIDRSGKMTLDATKFEEAQKNNSAALEAMFNGDGNLLDSIDTMVDPFLKSTTGLFKTRKDSLQQNISRIDDKQATLERKYDMAYSRYLSQFTQMNTLMTQMNQTMGMFG
;
A
#
# COMPACT_ATOMS: atom_id res chain seq x y z
N MET A 1 23.60 23.82 -38.45
CA MET A 1 23.79 22.41 -38.09
C MET A 1 22.45 21.86 -37.66
N LEU A 2 22.08 20.70 -38.18
CA LEU A 2 20.85 19.99 -37.83
C LEU A 2 21.27 18.65 -37.25
N SER A 3 20.59 18.19 -36.21
CA SER A 3 20.84 16.90 -35.57
C SER A 3 19.50 16.27 -35.22
N SER A 4 19.37 14.97 -35.44
CA SER A 4 18.20 14.21 -34.97
C SER A 4 18.29 14.04 -33.45
N THR A 5 17.14 14.07 -32.76
CA THR A 5 17.05 13.64 -31.35
C THR A 5 16.98 12.12 -31.22
N GLU A 6 16.59 11.44 -32.30
CA GLU A 6 16.44 9.99 -32.37
C GLU A 6 17.64 9.37 -33.10
N THR A 7 18.08 8.19 -32.63
CA THR A 7 19.17 7.40 -33.23
C THR A 7 18.65 6.48 -34.34
N GLY A 8 19.55 5.83 -35.07
CA GLY A 8 19.20 4.82 -36.08
C GLY A 8 19.08 5.38 -37.50
N VAL A 9 19.24 4.48 -38.47
CA VAL A 9 19.31 4.81 -39.91
C VAL A 9 18.00 5.41 -40.42
N GLU A 10 16.86 4.98 -39.88
CA GLU A 10 15.54 5.51 -40.24
C GLU A 10 15.36 7.00 -39.89
N ASN A 11 16.13 7.52 -38.93
CA ASN A 11 16.07 8.91 -38.48
C ASN A 11 17.08 9.82 -39.19
N THR A 12 17.48 9.45 -40.41
CA THR A 12 18.36 10.27 -41.26
C THR A 12 17.67 11.59 -41.64
N ILE A 13 18.34 12.71 -41.39
CA ILE A 13 17.86 14.03 -41.81
C ILE A 13 18.17 14.22 -43.30
N ASN A 14 17.12 14.39 -44.10
CA ASN A 14 17.25 14.79 -45.49
C ASN A 14 16.66 16.20 -45.68
N VAL A 15 17.47 17.15 -46.15
CA VAL A 15 17.03 18.53 -46.41
C VAL A 15 17.24 18.83 -47.88
N SER A 16 16.20 19.35 -48.52
CA SER A 16 16.28 19.82 -49.90
C SER A 16 15.62 21.20 -50.03
N ALA A 17 16.15 22.01 -50.94
CA ALA A 17 15.55 23.28 -51.33
C ALA A 17 15.35 23.26 -52.85
N THR A 18 14.13 23.58 -53.30
CA THR A 18 13.77 23.63 -54.72
C THR A 18 12.88 24.84 -54.98
N GLY A 19 13.02 25.47 -56.15
CA GLY A 19 12.14 26.57 -56.60
C GLY A 19 12.51 27.93 -56.01
N THR A 20 13.76 28.10 -55.59
CA THR A 20 14.25 29.34 -54.94
C THR A 20 14.83 30.36 -55.94
N ASN A 21 15.02 29.96 -57.20
CA ASN A 21 15.72 30.73 -58.24
C ASN A 21 17.17 31.15 -57.86
N ALA A 22 17.75 30.50 -56.85
CA ALA A 22 19.10 30.75 -56.37
C ALA A 22 19.88 29.43 -56.35
N ALA A 23 20.57 29.11 -57.46
CA ALA A 23 21.33 27.85 -57.60
C ALA A 23 22.33 27.64 -56.45
N TRP A 24 22.98 28.71 -55.98
CA TRP A 24 23.92 28.64 -54.85
C TRP A 24 23.26 28.19 -53.54
N PHE A 25 21.98 28.48 -53.35
CA PHE A 25 21.22 28.12 -52.15
C PHE A 25 20.71 26.68 -52.22
N GLU A 26 20.26 26.23 -53.39
CA GLU A 26 19.86 24.84 -53.63
C GLU A 26 21.08 23.90 -53.54
N ASP A 27 22.21 24.32 -54.10
CA ASP A 27 23.49 23.59 -54.04
C ASP A 27 24.07 23.45 -52.63
N ALA A 28 23.69 24.34 -51.71
CA ALA A 28 24.14 24.30 -50.32
C ALA A 28 23.52 23.12 -49.54
N PHE A 29 22.37 22.60 -49.98
CA PHE A 29 21.70 21.45 -49.34
C PHE A 29 22.05 20.12 -50.02
N THR A 30 22.48 20.12 -51.28
CA THR A 30 23.00 18.91 -51.96
C THR A 30 24.45 18.58 -51.60
N ASN A 31 25.23 19.54 -51.12
CA ASN A 31 26.63 19.34 -50.68
C ASN A 31 26.81 19.34 -49.15
N SER A 32 25.78 18.93 -48.40
CA SER A 32 25.88 18.84 -46.94
C SER A 32 26.89 17.78 -46.51
N THR A 33 27.67 18.08 -45.47
CA THR A 33 28.61 17.13 -44.84
C THR A 33 27.97 16.48 -43.63
N ASP A 34 27.97 15.15 -43.57
CA ASP A 34 27.56 14.40 -42.38
C ASP A 34 28.63 14.48 -41.30
N ILE A 35 28.27 15.02 -40.14
CA ILE A 35 29.17 15.12 -38.97
C ILE A 35 29.20 13.78 -38.21
N SER A 36 28.07 13.08 -38.18
CA SER A 36 27.91 11.74 -37.60
C SER A 36 26.94 10.96 -38.46
N THR A 37 27.37 9.82 -39.00
CA THR A 37 26.47 8.96 -39.78
C THR A 37 25.49 8.26 -38.84
N PRO A 38 24.19 8.22 -39.16
CA PRO A 38 23.23 7.45 -38.38
C PRO A 38 23.53 5.95 -38.54
N GLN A 39 23.47 5.22 -37.43
CA GLN A 39 23.73 3.78 -37.38
C GLN A 39 22.72 3.15 -36.43
N ASP A 40 22.23 1.99 -36.79
CA ASP A 40 21.42 1.17 -35.90
C ASP A 40 22.33 0.45 -34.91
N ALA A 41 21.84 0.26 -33.69
CA ALA A 41 22.49 -0.59 -32.72
C ALA A 41 22.38 -2.04 -33.17
N VAL A 42 23.49 -2.80 -33.08
CA VAL A 42 23.52 -4.22 -33.45
C VAL A 42 24.11 -5.03 -32.30
N ILE A 43 23.41 -6.08 -31.88
CA ILE A 43 23.92 -7.07 -30.92
C ILE A 43 23.82 -8.48 -31.49
N TRP A 44 24.69 -9.36 -31.00
CA TRP A 44 24.73 -10.78 -31.36
C TRP A 44 24.50 -11.64 -30.11
N LEU A 45 23.38 -12.33 -30.05
CA LEU A 45 23.10 -13.28 -28.96
C LEU A 45 23.70 -14.65 -29.30
N GLY A 46 24.57 -15.17 -28.42
CA GLY A 46 25.27 -16.45 -28.61
C GLY A 46 26.65 -16.33 -29.28
N GLY A 47 27.22 -15.12 -29.37
CA GLY A 47 28.54 -14.87 -29.95
C GLY A 47 28.51 -14.56 -31.45
N GLN A 48 29.70 -14.38 -32.05
CA GLN A 48 29.85 -14.10 -33.49
C GLN A 48 29.38 -15.32 -34.31
N GLY A 49 28.16 -15.23 -34.86
CA GLY A 49 27.47 -16.33 -35.56
C GLY A 49 26.11 -16.70 -34.94
N GLY A 50 25.75 -16.10 -33.80
CA GLY A 50 24.44 -16.24 -33.18
C GLY A 50 23.35 -15.36 -33.81
N LEU A 51 22.27 -15.12 -33.07
CA LEU A 51 21.14 -14.31 -33.56
C LEU A 51 21.55 -12.83 -33.62
N LYS A 52 21.49 -12.23 -34.82
CA LYS A 52 21.68 -10.79 -35.03
C LYS A 52 20.40 -10.06 -34.68
N LEU A 53 20.52 -9.03 -33.85
CA LEU A 53 19.43 -8.14 -33.50
C LEU A 53 19.83 -6.71 -33.83
N GLU A 54 18.90 -5.98 -34.43
CA GLU A 54 19.10 -4.61 -34.87
C GLU A 54 18.01 -3.74 -34.24
N SER A 55 18.39 -2.55 -33.77
CA SER A 55 17.46 -1.57 -33.21
C SER A 55 17.88 -0.18 -33.64
N SER A 56 16.90 0.67 -33.96
CA SER A 56 17.14 2.10 -34.19
C SER A 56 17.55 2.83 -32.90
N SER A 57 17.31 2.23 -31.73
CA SER A 57 17.72 2.74 -30.41
C SER A 57 18.82 1.90 -29.79
N ASN A 58 19.59 2.51 -28.89
CA ASN A 58 20.51 1.78 -28.00
C ASN A 58 19.78 0.89 -26.97
N THR A 59 18.46 0.95 -26.89
CA THR A 59 17.66 0.06 -26.04
C THR A 59 16.93 -0.96 -26.91
N PHE A 60 17.17 -2.23 -26.63
CA PHE A 60 16.50 -3.37 -27.23
C PHE A 60 15.42 -3.85 -26.27
N THR A 61 14.16 -3.62 -26.62
CA THR A 61 13.00 -4.05 -25.85
C THR A 61 12.36 -5.27 -26.52
N GLY A 62 11.81 -6.19 -25.72
CA GLY A 62 11.04 -7.34 -26.22
C GLY A 62 11.83 -8.38 -27.03
N VAL A 63 13.18 -8.28 -27.04
CA VAL A 63 14.06 -9.28 -27.66
C VAL A 63 14.07 -10.58 -26.84
N ILE A 64 14.15 -10.42 -25.53
CA ILE A 64 13.97 -11.48 -24.54
C ILE A 64 12.78 -11.03 -23.71
N ASP A 65 11.81 -11.91 -23.53
CA ASP A 65 10.61 -11.59 -22.77
C ASP A 65 10.98 -11.16 -21.35
N GLY A 66 10.42 -10.02 -20.91
CA GLY A 66 10.73 -9.41 -19.61
C GLY A 66 12.11 -8.77 -19.46
N VAL A 67 12.91 -8.63 -20.52
CA VAL A 67 14.25 -8.03 -20.45
C VAL A 67 14.43 -6.91 -21.46
N ASP A 68 14.77 -5.72 -20.96
CA ASP A 68 15.24 -4.60 -21.77
C ASP A 68 16.78 -4.55 -21.70
N ILE A 69 17.42 -4.52 -22.87
CA ILE A 69 18.88 -4.47 -22.98
C ILE A 69 19.30 -3.10 -23.50
N THR A 70 19.93 -2.28 -22.65
CA THR A 70 20.53 -1.01 -23.06
C THR A 70 22.02 -1.19 -23.35
N VAL A 71 22.45 -0.92 -24.58
CA VAL A 71 23.87 -0.93 -24.97
C VAL A 71 24.48 0.44 -24.84
N SER A 72 25.67 0.51 -24.24
CA SER A 72 26.40 1.77 -24.02
C SER A 72 27.68 1.87 -24.83
N LYS A 73 28.26 0.73 -25.23
CA LYS A 73 29.51 0.67 -25.99
C LYS A 73 29.56 -0.58 -26.86
N ALA A 74 30.02 -0.43 -28.09
CA ALA A 74 30.32 -1.56 -28.96
C ALA A 74 31.55 -2.34 -28.44
N GLN A 75 31.47 -3.67 -28.50
CA GLN A 75 32.62 -4.53 -28.20
C GLN A 75 33.71 -4.36 -29.27
N ALA A 76 34.97 -4.32 -28.85
CA ALA A 76 36.08 -4.30 -29.80
C ALA A 76 36.34 -5.69 -30.38
N ALA A 77 36.95 -5.75 -31.57
CA ALA A 77 37.30 -7.00 -32.20
C ALA A 77 38.27 -7.81 -31.31
N GLY A 78 37.90 -9.05 -30.98
CA GLY A 78 38.69 -9.94 -30.13
C GLY A 78 38.43 -9.81 -28.62
N GLU A 79 37.50 -8.94 -28.19
CA GLU A 79 37.03 -8.92 -26.81
C GLU A 79 36.19 -10.16 -26.49
N GLN A 80 36.22 -10.60 -25.23
CA GLN A 80 35.37 -11.70 -24.77
C GLN A 80 33.90 -11.27 -24.77
N PRO A 81 32.97 -12.15 -25.17
CA PRO A 81 31.54 -11.86 -25.09
C PRO A 81 31.09 -11.52 -23.66
N LEU A 82 30.18 -10.56 -23.51
CA LEU A 82 29.51 -10.33 -22.23
C LEU A 82 28.58 -11.52 -21.93
N THR A 83 28.63 -12.00 -20.69
CA THR A 83 27.67 -13.00 -20.18
C THR A 83 26.65 -12.31 -19.30
N LEU A 84 25.38 -12.41 -19.67
CA LEU A 84 24.25 -11.97 -18.87
C LEU A 84 23.63 -13.20 -18.19
N ASN A 85 23.55 -13.19 -16.87
CA ASN A 85 22.84 -14.21 -16.10
C ASN A 85 21.55 -13.60 -15.55
N ILE A 86 20.41 -14.17 -15.92
CA ILE A 86 19.09 -13.74 -15.48
C ILE A 86 18.59 -14.81 -14.52
N GLY A 87 18.26 -14.39 -13.30
CA GLY A 87 17.73 -15.29 -12.28
C GLY A 87 16.83 -14.55 -11.30
N PRO A 88 16.14 -15.28 -10.42
CA PRO A 88 15.28 -14.70 -9.40
C PRO A 88 16.06 -13.79 -8.45
N ASP A 89 15.47 -12.66 -8.08
CA ASP A 89 16.02 -11.78 -7.05
C ASP A 89 15.62 -12.28 -5.65
N GLN A 90 16.51 -13.08 -5.06
CA GLN A 90 16.32 -13.70 -3.74
C GLN A 90 16.28 -12.65 -2.62
N GLU A 91 17.07 -11.59 -2.75
CA GLU A 91 17.17 -10.53 -1.75
C GLU A 91 15.88 -9.69 -1.73
N ALA A 92 15.43 -9.20 -2.89
CA ALA A 92 14.18 -8.46 -3.00
C ALA A 92 12.97 -9.30 -2.52
N THR A 93 12.94 -10.60 -2.85
CA THR A 93 11.88 -11.50 -2.38
C THR A 93 11.90 -11.65 -0.85
N LYS A 94 13.08 -11.75 -0.25
CA LYS A 94 13.24 -11.82 1.21
C LYS A 94 12.83 -10.52 1.90
N GLU A 95 13.13 -9.37 1.31
CA GLU A 95 12.67 -8.08 1.81
C GLU A 95 11.14 -7.97 1.81
N GLN A 96 10.48 -8.39 0.73
CA GLN A 96 9.01 -8.40 0.65
C GLN A 96 8.36 -9.31 1.70
N VAL A 97 8.94 -10.49 1.94
CA VAL A 97 8.45 -11.40 2.98
C VAL A 97 8.62 -10.80 4.38
N ASN A 98 9.75 -10.14 4.67
CA ASN A 98 9.91 -9.44 5.94
C ASN A 98 8.88 -8.31 6.09
N ALA A 99 8.64 -7.52 5.05
CA ALA A 99 7.63 -6.47 5.07
C ALA A 99 6.23 -7.03 5.35
N PHE A 100 5.89 -8.19 4.77
CA PHE A 100 4.64 -8.90 5.07
C PHE A 100 4.55 -9.35 6.54
N ILE A 101 5.61 -9.99 7.05
CA ILE A 101 5.71 -10.43 8.45
C ILE A 101 5.55 -9.25 9.41
N ASP A 102 6.21 -8.13 9.12
CA ASP A 102 6.14 -6.92 9.93
C ASP A 102 4.74 -6.31 9.93
N ALA A 103 4.09 -6.22 8.76
CA ALA A 103 2.72 -5.74 8.65
C ALA A 103 1.73 -6.62 9.42
N TYR A 104 1.86 -7.94 9.27
CA TYR A 104 1.05 -8.91 9.99
C TYR A 104 1.25 -8.82 11.51
N ASN A 105 2.50 -8.79 11.99
CA ASN A 105 2.82 -8.69 13.41
C ASN A 105 2.38 -7.36 14.02
N THR A 106 2.44 -6.28 13.24
CA THR A 106 1.91 -4.96 13.63
C THR A 106 0.40 -5.01 13.80
N LEU A 107 -0.32 -5.65 12.86
CA LEU A 107 -1.76 -5.86 12.96
C LEU A 107 -2.11 -6.67 14.21
N MET A 108 -1.47 -7.84 14.43
CA MET A 108 -1.73 -8.68 15.60
C MET A 108 -1.48 -7.93 16.90
N SER A 109 -0.36 -7.19 16.99
CA SER A 109 -0.04 -6.39 18.19
C SER A 109 -1.05 -5.26 18.43
N THR A 110 -1.54 -4.63 17.36
CA THR A 110 -2.58 -3.59 17.45
C THR A 110 -3.90 -4.21 17.90
N MET A 111 -4.27 -5.38 17.38
CA MET A 111 -5.47 -6.08 17.81
C MET A 111 -5.39 -6.47 19.28
N ASP A 112 -4.26 -7.03 19.73
CA ASP A 112 -4.01 -7.37 21.13
C ASP A 112 -4.15 -6.15 22.06
N GLU A 113 -3.62 -5.00 21.66
CA GLU A 113 -3.71 -3.75 22.43
C GLU A 113 -5.18 -3.34 22.66
N TYR A 114 -6.01 -3.40 21.62
CA TYR A 114 -7.40 -2.96 21.70
C TYR A 114 -8.36 -4.04 22.22
N THR A 115 -8.02 -5.33 22.09
CA THR A 115 -8.87 -6.46 22.53
C THR A 115 -8.44 -7.07 23.86
N GLY A 116 -7.30 -6.67 24.40
CA GLY A 116 -6.75 -7.18 25.65
C GLY A 116 -7.76 -7.08 26.81
N ILE A 117 -7.95 -8.18 27.53
CA ILE A 117 -8.94 -8.26 28.63
C ILE A 117 -8.55 -7.42 29.87
N GLY A 118 -7.31 -6.94 29.92
CA GLY A 118 -6.75 -6.25 31.09
C GLY A 118 -6.33 -7.20 32.20
N GLY A 119 -5.58 -6.69 33.16
CA GLY A 119 -5.10 -7.39 34.35
C GLY A 119 -5.02 -6.43 35.54
N GLU A 120 -4.37 -6.84 36.63
CA GLU A 120 -4.24 -6.00 37.84
C GLU A 120 -3.54 -4.66 37.56
N ASP A 121 -2.50 -4.69 36.71
CA ASP A 121 -1.72 -3.52 36.31
C ASP A 121 -1.97 -3.06 34.85
N GLN A 122 -2.91 -3.69 34.14
CA GLN A 122 -3.11 -3.43 32.72
C GLN A 122 -4.56 -3.06 32.42
N ALA A 123 -4.76 -1.87 31.85
CA ALA A 123 -6.08 -1.41 31.45
C ALA A 123 -6.68 -2.35 30.41
N ARG A 124 -7.99 -2.58 30.54
CA ARG A 124 -8.77 -3.34 29.56
C ARG A 124 -8.87 -2.56 28.25
N GLY A 125 -8.58 -3.22 27.14
CA GLY A 125 -8.71 -2.64 25.80
C GLY A 125 -10.14 -2.21 25.51
N VAL A 126 -10.30 -1.10 24.79
CA VAL A 126 -11.60 -0.49 24.50
C VAL A 126 -12.51 -1.40 23.65
N LEU A 127 -11.93 -2.40 22.97
CA LEU A 127 -12.61 -3.38 22.12
C LEU A 127 -12.51 -4.82 22.67
N ALA A 128 -12.17 -5.01 23.95
CA ALA A 128 -11.96 -6.33 24.56
C ALA A 128 -13.17 -7.29 24.48
N SER A 129 -14.38 -6.76 24.32
CA SER A 129 -15.59 -7.57 24.14
C SER A 129 -16.05 -7.68 22.70
N ASP A 130 -15.34 -7.10 21.72
CA ASP A 130 -15.78 -7.05 20.34
C ASP A 130 -15.68 -8.43 19.66
N PRO A 131 -16.81 -9.06 19.30
CA PRO A 131 -16.79 -10.35 18.62
C PRO A 131 -16.27 -10.27 17.19
N THR A 132 -16.32 -9.08 16.57
CA THR A 132 -15.87 -8.86 15.19
C THR A 132 -14.37 -8.99 15.09
N LEU A 133 -13.62 -8.33 15.99
CA LEU A 133 -12.16 -8.40 15.98
C LEU A 133 -11.66 -9.81 16.28
N ARG A 134 -12.27 -10.51 17.26
CA ARG A 134 -11.94 -11.93 17.51
C ARG A 134 -12.20 -12.82 16.30
N SER A 135 -13.27 -12.56 15.55
CA SER A 135 -13.56 -13.31 14.32
C SER A 135 -12.51 -13.04 13.24
N ILE A 136 -12.10 -11.78 13.07
CA ILE A 136 -11.04 -11.40 12.12
C ILE A 136 -9.73 -12.08 12.49
N GLU A 137 -9.32 -12.00 13.75
CA GLU A 137 -8.10 -12.64 14.26
C GLU A 137 -8.10 -14.15 14.00
N SER A 138 -9.20 -14.83 14.32
CA SER A 138 -9.33 -16.27 14.12
C SER A 138 -9.31 -16.66 12.65
N GLN A 139 -9.98 -15.90 11.78
CA GLN A 139 -9.99 -16.17 10.34
C GLN A 139 -8.61 -15.92 9.73
N LEU A 140 -7.96 -14.80 10.10
CA LEU A 140 -6.64 -14.45 9.60
C LEU A 140 -5.61 -15.50 10.03
N THR A 141 -5.63 -15.90 11.31
CA THR A 141 -4.77 -16.98 11.83
C THR A 141 -5.02 -18.30 11.10
N SER A 142 -6.27 -18.61 10.76
CA SER A 142 -6.62 -19.80 9.98
C SER A 142 -6.08 -19.74 8.55
N ILE A 143 -6.14 -18.57 7.91
CA ILE A 143 -5.63 -18.34 6.55
C ILE A 143 -4.11 -18.52 6.53
N VAL A 144 -3.37 -17.91 7.46
CA VAL A 144 -1.90 -18.00 7.45
C VAL A 144 -1.37 -19.37 7.87
N ARG A 145 -2.16 -20.14 8.64
CA ARG A 145 -1.86 -21.54 8.95
C ARG A 145 -2.40 -22.52 7.90
N GLY A 146 -3.06 -22.00 6.88
CA GLY A 146 -3.61 -22.76 5.77
C GLY A 146 -2.52 -23.44 4.94
N GLU A 147 -2.98 -24.32 4.07
CA GLU A 147 -2.15 -25.01 3.10
C GLU A 147 -2.48 -24.47 1.70
N TYR A 148 -1.46 -24.04 0.97
CA TYR A 148 -1.59 -23.47 -0.36
C TYR A 148 -0.68 -24.23 -1.31
N ASN A 149 -1.25 -24.75 -2.39
CA ASN A 149 -0.54 -25.61 -3.35
C ASN A 149 0.22 -26.78 -2.70
N GLY A 150 -0.36 -27.37 -1.65
CA GLY A 150 0.22 -28.51 -0.93
C GLY A 150 1.33 -28.15 0.06
N MET A 151 1.55 -26.87 0.33
CA MET A 151 2.60 -26.39 1.22
C MET A 151 2.07 -25.46 2.31
N ARG A 152 2.81 -25.39 3.43
CA ARG A 152 2.53 -24.45 4.53
C ARG A 152 3.64 -23.43 4.69
N LEU A 153 3.30 -22.26 5.25
CA LEU A 153 4.27 -21.22 5.58
C LEU A 153 5.47 -21.73 6.41
N SER A 154 5.24 -22.65 7.35
CA SER A 154 6.30 -23.25 8.17
C SER A 154 7.30 -24.08 7.37
N GLU A 155 6.87 -24.68 6.25
CA GLU A 155 7.73 -25.51 5.39
C GLU A 155 8.67 -24.65 4.54
N VAL A 156 8.32 -23.38 4.32
CA VAL A 156 9.17 -22.39 3.64
C VAL A 156 9.92 -21.49 4.63
N GLY A 157 9.91 -21.79 5.93
CA GLY A 157 10.66 -21.03 6.94
C GLY A 157 9.93 -19.82 7.51
N ILE A 158 8.62 -19.69 7.33
CA ILE A 158 7.81 -18.68 8.02
C ILE A 158 7.06 -19.37 9.16
N GLU A 159 7.58 -19.19 10.37
CA GLU A 159 7.07 -19.84 11.57
C GLU A 159 5.99 -18.98 12.23
N ILE A 160 4.95 -19.62 12.77
CA ILE A 160 3.85 -18.93 13.46
C ILE A 160 3.72 -19.47 14.88
N ASP A 161 4.03 -18.63 15.85
CA ASP A 161 4.06 -18.99 17.26
C ASP A 161 2.66 -19.22 17.86
N ARG A 162 2.59 -19.56 19.16
CA ARG A 162 1.32 -19.79 19.85
C ARG A 162 0.47 -18.53 20.05
N SER A 163 1.10 -17.35 20.02
CA SER A 163 0.40 -16.06 20.03
C SER A 163 -0.11 -15.65 18.65
N GLY A 164 0.19 -16.45 17.63
CA GLY A 164 -0.19 -16.16 16.25
C GLY A 164 0.77 -15.21 15.55
N LYS A 165 1.90 -14.82 16.15
CA LYS A 165 2.90 -13.93 15.52
C LYS A 165 3.85 -14.72 14.62
N MET A 166 4.35 -14.06 13.58
CA MET A 166 5.23 -14.62 12.55
C MET A 166 6.69 -14.33 12.81
N THR A 167 7.57 -15.28 12.50
CA THR A 167 9.02 -15.09 12.43
C THR A 167 9.59 -15.76 11.18
N LEU A 168 10.72 -15.25 10.69
CA LEU A 168 11.41 -15.80 9.53
C LEU A 168 12.65 -16.62 9.95
N ASP A 169 12.68 -17.89 9.57
CA ASP A 169 13.89 -18.70 9.47
C ASP A 169 14.55 -18.42 8.10
N ALA A 170 15.50 -17.49 8.11
CA ALA A 170 16.17 -17.04 6.89
C ALA A 170 16.87 -18.19 6.13
N THR A 171 17.41 -19.19 6.84
CA THR A 171 18.12 -20.30 6.20
C THR A 171 17.15 -21.23 5.47
N LYS A 172 16.05 -21.63 6.12
CA LYS A 172 15.01 -22.44 5.46
C LYS A 172 14.37 -21.70 4.28
N PHE A 173 14.13 -20.40 4.43
CA PHE A 173 13.53 -19.60 3.38
C PHE A 173 14.45 -19.46 2.17
N GLU A 174 15.75 -19.22 2.37
CA GLU A 174 16.74 -19.20 1.29
C GLU A 174 16.87 -20.55 0.57
N GLU A 175 16.75 -21.67 1.29
CA GLU A 175 16.69 -23.01 0.69
C GLU A 175 15.42 -23.21 -0.14
N ALA A 176 14.26 -22.77 0.37
CA ALA A 176 12.99 -22.83 -0.34
C ALA A 176 13.02 -22.01 -1.64
N GLN A 177 13.60 -20.80 -1.60
CA GLN A 177 13.77 -19.95 -2.79
C GLN A 177 14.65 -20.62 -3.85
N LYS A 178 15.73 -21.30 -3.46
CA LYS A 178 16.65 -21.95 -4.40
C LYS A 178 16.04 -23.19 -5.04
N ASN A 179 15.30 -23.98 -4.25
CA ASN A 179 14.82 -25.28 -4.69
C ASN A 179 13.44 -25.23 -5.35
N ASN A 180 12.59 -24.27 -4.99
CA ASN A 180 11.16 -24.25 -5.33
C ASN A 180 10.60 -22.83 -5.55
N SER A 181 11.33 -21.95 -6.25
CA SER A 181 10.91 -20.54 -6.46
C SER A 181 9.50 -20.38 -7.03
N ALA A 182 9.14 -21.16 -8.07
CA ALA A 182 7.82 -21.10 -8.69
C ALA A 182 6.69 -21.57 -7.74
N ALA A 183 6.97 -22.58 -6.92
CA ALA A 183 5.99 -23.06 -5.95
C ALA A 183 5.83 -22.06 -4.79
N LEU A 184 6.92 -21.41 -4.37
CA LEU A 184 6.88 -20.31 -3.40
C LEU A 184 6.04 -19.15 -3.95
N GLU A 185 6.26 -18.74 -5.20
CA GLU A 185 5.48 -17.69 -5.83
C GLU A 185 3.99 -18.04 -5.91
N ALA A 186 3.65 -19.26 -6.33
CA ALA A 186 2.27 -19.74 -6.39
C ALA A 186 1.63 -19.87 -5.00
N MET A 187 2.39 -20.14 -3.94
CA MET A 187 1.84 -20.19 -2.57
C MET A 187 1.36 -18.81 -2.10
N PHE A 188 2.09 -17.75 -2.44
CA PHE A 188 1.72 -16.37 -2.08
C PHE A 188 0.68 -15.77 -3.02
N ASN A 189 0.89 -15.93 -4.34
CA ASN A 189 0.17 -15.23 -5.39
C ASN A 189 -0.79 -16.14 -6.14
N GLY A 190 -1.91 -15.57 -6.61
CA GLY A 190 -2.92 -16.26 -7.40
C GLY A 190 -4.28 -16.37 -6.70
N ASP A 191 -5.31 -16.66 -7.49
CA ASP A 191 -6.70 -16.78 -7.03
C ASP A 191 -6.83 -17.90 -5.99
N GLY A 192 -7.35 -17.57 -4.82
CA GLY A 192 -7.47 -18.50 -3.69
C GLY A 192 -6.17 -18.83 -2.96
N ASN A 193 -5.03 -18.23 -3.32
CA ASN A 193 -3.77 -18.40 -2.58
C ASN A 193 -3.69 -17.44 -1.40
N LEU A 194 -2.55 -17.42 -0.69
CA LEU A 194 -2.45 -16.75 0.61
C LEU A 194 -2.86 -15.27 0.57
N LEU A 195 -2.28 -14.48 -0.34
CA LEU A 195 -2.53 -13.03 -0.37
C LEU A 195 -3.96 -12.71 -0.82
N ASP A 196 -4.48 -13.44 -1.80
CA ASP A 196 -5.85 -13.29 -2.29
C ASP A 196 -6.89 -13.71 -1.23
N SER A 197 -6.60 -14.76 -0.46
CA SER A 197 -7.43 -15.19 0.67
C SER A 197 -7.48 -14.13 1.77
N ILE A 198 -6.35 -13.46 2.05
CA ILE A 198 -6.32 -12.34 2.99
C ILE A 198 -7.14 -11.18 2.44
N ASP A 199 -6.96 -10.80 1.17
CA ASP A 199 -7.67 -9.67 0.55
C ASP A 199 -9.19 -9.90 0.56
N THR A 200 -9.62 -11.09 0.11
CA THR A 200 -11.03 -11.52 0.12
C THR A 200 -11.62 -11.50 1.52
N MET A 201 -10.85 -11.87 2.53
CA MET A 201 -11.30 -11.87 3.92
C MET A 201 -11.46 -10.46 4.48
N VAL A 202 -10.55 -9.53 4.18
CA VAL A 202 -10.60 -8.16 4.72
C VAL A 202 -11.56 -7.23 3.97
N ASP A 203 -11.85 -7.51 2.70
CA ASP A 203 -12.66 -6.68 1.81
C ASP A 203 -14.03 -6.28 2.40
N PRO A 204 -14.86 -7.19 2.98
CA PRO A 204 -16.14 -6.82 3.58
C PRO A 204 -16.03 -5.84 4.76
N PHE A 205 -14.87 -5.76 5.40
CA PHE A 205 -14.64 -4.89 6.55
C PHE A 205 -14.15 -3.50 6.12
N LEU A 206 -13.25 -3.46 5.13
CA LEU A 206 -12.50 -2.27 4.73
C LEU A 206 -13.16 -1.42 3.64
N LYS A 207 -14.21 -1.92 2.97
CA LYS A 207 -14.98 -1.14 1.98
C LYS A 207 -15.34 0.24 2.50
N SER A 208 -14.91 1.26 1.78
CA SER A 208 -15.02 2.66 2.18
C SER A 208 -16.47 3.17 2.29
N THR A 209 -17.39 2.59 1.52
CA THR A 209 -18.81 2.98 1.50
C THR A 209 -19.71 2.02 2.26
N THR A 210 -19.53 0.70 2.07
CA THR A 210 -20.42 -0.34 2.60
C THR A 210 -19.74 -1.28 3.60
N GLY A 211 -18.48 -1.02 3.95
CA GLY A 211 -17.72 -1.86 4.86
C GLY A 211 -18.30 -1.84 6.28
N LEU A 212 -18.10 -2.95 6.98
CA LEU A 212 -18.60 -3.10 8.35
C LEU A 212 -18.02 -2.02 9.28
N PHE A 213 -16.72 -1.71 9.17
CA PHE A 213 -16.09 -0.70 10.03
C PHE A 213 -16.65 0.70 9.79
N LYS A 214 -16.91 1.06 8.53
CA LYS A 214 -17.57 2.33 8.19
C LYS A 214 -18.95 2.43 8.82
N THR A 215 -19.79 1.42 8.63
CA THR A 215 -21.16 1.37 9.15
C THR A 215 -21.19 1.48 10.68
N ARG A 216 -20.26 0.79 11.36
CA ARG A 216 -20.10 0.88 12.82
C ARG A 216 -19.66 2.26 13.27
N LYS A 217 -18.71 2.89 12.57
CA LYS A 217 -18.25 4.26 12.86
C LYS A 217 -19.39 5.27 12.73
N ASP A 218 -20.19 5.17 11.66
CA ASP A 218 -21.33 6.06 11.45
C ASP A 218 -22.39 5.89 12.56
N SER A 219 -22.68 4.65 12.94
CA SER A 219 -23.64 4.34 14.00
C SER A 219 -23.20 4.90 15.36
N LEU A 220 -21.90 4.79 15.67
CA LEU A 220 -21.32 5.37 16.88
C LEU A 220 -21.36 6.89 16.86
N GLN A 221 -21.06 7.53 15.73
CA GLN A 221 -21.17 8.98 15.58
C GLN A 221 -22.61 9.48 15.77
N GLN A 222 -23.60 8.78 15.22
CA GLN A 222 -25.00 9.10 15.45
C GLN A 222 -25.42 8.91 16.91
N ASN A 223 -24.89 7.89 17.60
CA ASN A 223 -25.11 7.70 19.03
C ASN A 223 -24.55 8.86 19.85
N ILE A 224 -23.32 9.31 19.53
CA ILE A 224 -22.67 10.46 20.17
C ILE A 224 -23.55 11.70 20.02
N SER A 225 -23.96 12.04 18.79
CA SER A 225 -24.83 13.19 18.53
C SER A 225 -26.14 13.14 19.31
N ARG A 226 -26.78 11.96 19.40
CA ARG A 226 -28.00 11.78 20.21
C ARG A 226 -27.76 11.95 21.71
N ILE A 227 -26.57 11.59 22.20
CA ILE A 227 -26.21 11.77 23.62
C ILE A 227 -25.97 13.25 23.89
N ASP A 228 -25.31 13.97 23.00
CA ASP A 228 -25.07 15.41 23.12
C ASP A 228 -26.40 16.19 23.18
N ASP A 229 -27.37 15.86 22.31
CA ASP A 229 -28.71 16.47 22.33
C ASP A 229 -29.46 16.22 23.66
N LYS A 230 -29.28 15.02 24.24
CA LYS A 230 -29.86 14.66 25.53
C LYS A 230 -29.21 15.43 26.67
N GLN A 231 -27.89 15.61 26.65
CA GLN A 231 -27.17 16.42 27.63
C GLN A 231 -27.68 17.88 27.60
N ALA A 232 -27.74 18.50 26.42
CA ALA A 232 -28.24 19.86 26.26
C ALA A 232 -29.71 20.00 26.73
N THR A 233 -30.53 18.97 26.53
CA THR A 233 -31.91 18.96 27.01
C THR A 233 -32.01 18.81 28.53
N LEU A 234 -31.12 18.00 29.14
CA LEU A 234 -31.07 17.83 30.58
C LEU A 234 -30.59 19.12 31.29
N GLU A 235 -29.59 19.78 30.72
CA GLU A 235 -29.07 21.07 31.21
C GLU A 235 -30.18 22.14 31.23
N ARG A 236 -30.92 22.30 30.12
CA ARG A 236 -32.09 23.19 30.08
C ARG A 236 -33.14 22.87 31.14
N LYS A 237 -33.39 21.58 31.42
CA LYS A 237 -34.33 21.17 32.48
C LYS A 237 -33.82 21.53 33.87
N TYR A 238 -32.52 21.36 34.11
CA TYR A 238 -31.86 21.75 35.35
C TYR A 238 -32.01 23.26 35.59
N ASP A 239 -31.70 24.09 34.58
CA ASP A 239 -31.80 25.56 34.69
C ASP A 239 -33.21 26.04 34.97
N MET A 240 -34.22 25.45 34.31
CA MET A 240 -35.62 25.77 34.57
C MET A 240 -36.05 25.39 35.99
N ALA A 241 -35.63 24.21 36.46
CA ALA A 241 -35.96 23.74 37.80
C ALA A 241 -35.29 24.61 38.87
N TYR A 242 -34.00 24.92 38.69
CA TYR A 242 -33.25 25.83 39.55
C TYR A 242 -33.91 27.21 39.61
N SER A 243 -34.21 27.81 38.46
CA SER A 243 -34.87 29.12 38.37
C SER A 243 -36.24 29.13 39.08
N ARG A 244 -37.01 28.05 38.92
CA ARG A 244 -38.30 27.88 39.61
C ARG A 244 -38.14 27.81 41.13
N TYR A 245 -37.21 26.99 41.63
CA TYR A 245 -36.96 26.86 43.06
C TYR A 245 -36.42 28.16 43.67
N LEU A 246 -35.56 28.87 42.96
CA LEU A 246 -35.07 30.18 43.37
C LEU A 246 -36.24 31.18 43.52
N SER A 247 -37.14 31.24 42.54
CA SER A 247 -38.33 32.10 42.62
C SER A 247 -39.24 31.74 43.80
N GLN A 248 -39.50 30.44 44.02
CA GLN A 248 -40.29 29.97 45.17
C GLN A 248 -39.64 30.33 46.51
N PHE A 249 -38.32 30.19 46.63
CA PHE A 249 -37.57 30.55 47.83
C PHE A 249 -37.63 32.06 48.10
N THR A 250 -37.45 32.90 47.07
CA THR A 250 -37.59 34.36 47.21
C THR A 250 -39.00 34.74 47.66
N GLN A 251 -40.04 34.16 47.07
CA GLN A 251 -41.43 34.39 47.48
C GLN A 251 -41.69 33.95 48.92
N MET A 252 -41.17 32.80 49.34
CA MET A 252 -41.28 32.31 50.71
C MET A 252 -40.61 33.26 51.71
N ASN A 253 -39.42 33.78 51.39
CA ASN A 253 -38.74 34.79 52.21
C ASN A 253 -39.53 36.10 52.33
N THR A 254 -40.14 36.56 51.23
CA THR A 254 -41.02 37.74 51.27
C THR A 254 -42.24 37.49 52.16
N LEU A 255 -42.90 36.34 52.04
CA LEU A 255 -44.02 35.97 52.90
C LEU A 255 -43.62 35.88 54.37
N MET A 256 -42.47 35.25 54.69
CA MET A 256 -41.96 35.21 56.07
C MET A 256 -41.67 36.61 56.62
N THR A 257 -41.11 37.50 55.81
CA THR A 257 -40.84 38.89 56.21
C THR A 257 -42.14 39.65 56.47
N GLN A 258 -43.14 39.51 55.60
CA GLN A 258 -44.47 40.08 55.80
C GLN A 258 -45.14 39.51 57.06
N MET A 259 -45.10 38.19 57.26
CA MET A 259 -45.65 37.53 58.45
C MET A 259 -45.00 38.04 59.74
N ASN A 260 -43.67 38.16 59.77
CA ASN A 260 -42.94 38.71 60.92
C ASN A 260 -43.28 40.18 61.19
N GLN A 261 -43.44 41.01 60.14
CA GLN A 261 -43.90 42.39 60.30
C GLN A 261 -45.31 42.47 60.88
N THR A 262 -46.26 41.64 60.40
CA THR A 262 -47.60 41.57 61.00
C THR A 262 -47.57 41.05 62.43
N MET A 263 -46.80 40.00 62.75
CA MET A 263 -46.69 39.51 64.14
C MET A 263 -46.10 40.57 65.08
N GLY A 264 -45.13 41.37 64.61
CA GLY A 264 -44.58 42.49 65.39
C GLY A 264 -45.54 43.67 65.57
N MET A 265 -46.64 43.76 64.80
CA MET A 265 -47.68 44.77 64.98
C MET A 265 -48.81 44.31 65.93
N PHE A 266 -48.88 43.02 66.25
CA PHE A 266 -49.90 42.42 67.14
C PHE A 266 -49.33 41.92 68.48
N GLY A 267 -48.07 42.25 68.80
CA GLY A 267 -47.40 41.97 70.06
C GLY A 267 -47.06 43.23 70.84
#